data_AF-A0A4U2ZZP6-F1
#
_entry.id   AF-A0A4U2ZZP6-F1
#
_cell.length_a   1.000
_cell.length_b   1.000
_cell.length_c   1.000
_cell.angle_alpha   90.00
_cell.angle_beta   90.00
_cell.angle_gamma   90.00
#
_symmetry.space_group_name_H-M   'P 1'
#
loop_
_entity.id
_entity.type
_entity.pdbx_description
1 polymer ?
#
loop_
_entity_poly.entity_id
_entity_poly.type
_entity_poly.pdbx_seq_one_letter_code
_entity_poly.pdbx_strand_id
1 'polypeptide(L)'
;YNLSFRDLVEIMEERGLFLAHTTIMRWVHQYGPEFDKRIRRHLKQTNNSWRVDETYIKVKGQWMYLYRAVDSEGNTIDFYLSKSRNHKAAKRFFKKA
;
A
#
# COMPACT_ATOMS: atom_id res chain seq x y z
N TYR A 1 -1.08 -11.77 7.41
CA TYR A 1 -2.56 -11.79 7.49
C TYR A 1 -3.11 -10.53 6.86
N ASN A 2 -4.04 -10.65 5.91
CA ASN A 2 -4.74 -9.49 5.33
C ASN A 2 -5.92 -9.15 6.24
N LEU A 3 -5.69 -8.34 7.27
CA LEU A 3 -6.75 -7.92 8.19
C LEU A 3 -7.67 -6.91 7.51
N SER A 4 -8.97 -7.17 7.53
CA SER A 4 -10.00 -6.22 7.13
C SER A 4 -10.24 -5.18 8.24
N PHE A 5 -10.89 -4.06 7.90
CA PHE A 5 -11.30 -3.08 8.93
C PHE A 5 -12.31 -3.66 9.94
N ARG A 6 -13.04 -4.73 9.60
CA ARG A 6 -13.94 -5.40 10.52
C ARG A 6 -13.16 -6.26 11.51
N ASP A 7 -12.18 -7.01 11.00
CA ASP A 7 -11.28 -7.82 11.84
C ASP A 7 -10.55 -6.93 12.86
N LEU A 8 -10.15 -5.72 12.45
CA LEU A 8 -9.55 -4.74 13.37
C LEU A 8 -10.52 -4.22 14.43
N VAL A 9 -11.82 -4.12 14.14
CA VAL A 9 -12.83 -3.77 15.14
C VAL A 9 -12.98 -4.90 16.15
N GLU A 10 -13.06 -6.15 15.69
CA GLU A 10 -13.17 -7.32 16.57
C GLU A 10 -11.99 -7.39 17.55
N ILE A 11 -10.76 -7.17 17.08
CA ILE A 11 -9.55 -7.11 17.94
C ILE A 11 -9.62 -5.97 18.95
N MET A 12 -10.27 -4.85 18.61
CA MET A 12 -10.43 -3.72 19.54
C MET A 12 -11.52 -3.98 20.57
N GLU A 13 -12.59 -4.68 20.18
CA GLU A 13 -13.66 -5.11 21.08
C GLU A 13 -13.14 -6.09 22.14
N GLU A 14 -12.25 -7.02 21.77
CA GLU A 14 -11.54 -7.88 22.73
C GLU A 14 -10.75 -7.10 23.80
N ARG A 15 -10.34 -5.86 23.47
CA ARG A 15 -9.64 -4.94 24.37
C ARG A 15 -10.58 -3.96 25.09
N GLY A 16 -11.90 -4.12 24.96
CA GLY A 16 -12.93 -3.27 25.56
C GLY A 16 -13.20 -1.96 24.82
N LEU A 17 -12.75 -1.82 23.57
CA LEU A 17 -12.94 -0.63 22.76
C LEU A 17 -14.00 -0.86 21.67
N PHE A 18 -15.17 -0.23 21.82
CA PHE A 18 -16.27 -0.34 20.86
C PHE A 18 -16.18 0.77 19.82
N LEU A 19 -15.88 0.41 18.57
CA LEU A 19 -15.65 1.35 17.48
C LEU A 19 -16.33 0.85 16.20
N ALA A 20 -16.91 1.76 15.42
CA ALA A 20 -17.34 1.41 14.07
C ALA A 20 -16.12 1.22 13.15
N HIS A 21 -16.19 0.27 12.21
CA HIS A 21 -15.13 0.03 11.21
C HIS A 21 -14.79 1.28 10.38
N THR A 22 -15.77 2.18 10.18
CA THR A 22 -15.57 3.47 9.51
C THR A 22 -14.69 4.44 10.31
N THR A 23 -14.62 4.30 11.64
CA THR A 23 -13.75 5.13 12.48
C THR A 23 -12.29 4.84 12.19
N ILE A 24 -11.91 3.55 12.10
CA ILE A 24 -10.55 3.14 11.74
C ILE A 24 -10.22 3.61 10.33
N MET A 25 -11.14 3.45 9.37
CA MET A 25 -10.97 3.96 8.01
C MET A 25 -10.69 5.48 7.99
N ARG A 26 -11.44 6.28 8.76
CA ARG A 26 -11.23 7.74 8.85
C ARG A 26 -9.87 8.07 9.46
N TRP A 27 -9.42 7.35 10.48
CA TRP A 27 -8.09 7.52 11.05
C TRP A 27 -6.98 7.19 10.05
N VAL A 28 -7.12 6.11 9.27
CA VAL A 28 -6.16 5.78 8.21
C VAL A 28 -6.07 6.91 7.18
N HIS A 29 -7.20 7.49 6.77
CA HIS A 29 -7.19 8.64 5.85
C HIS A 29 -6.59 9.91 6.46
N GLN A 30 -6.89 10.20 7.72
CA GLN A 30 -6.41 11.41 8.40
C GLN A 30 -4.92 11.35 8.72
N TYR A 31 -4.47 10.25 9.31
CA TYR A 31 -3.11 10.13 9.87
C TYR A 31 -2.15 9.37 8.96
N GLY A 32 -2.65 8.60 7.99
CA GLY A 32 -1.82 7.84 7.05
C GLY A 32 -0.72 8.67 6.38
N PRO A 33 -0.99 9.87 5.83
CA PRO A 33 0.04 10.71 5.23
C PRO A 33 1.14 11.16 6.21
N GLU A 34 0.77 11.46 7.46
CA GLU A 34 1.73 11.89 8.49
C GLU A 34 2.60 10.71 8.95
N PHE A 35 2.00 9.54 9.14
CA PHE A 35 2.76 8.31 9.42
C PHE A 35 3.73 7.98 8.29
N ASP A 36 3.27 8.03 7.04
CA ASP A 36 4.09 7.76 5.86
C ASP A 36 5.31 8.71 5.80
N LYS A 37 5.11 10.01 6.05
CA LYS A 37 6.20 10.99 6.11
C LYS A 37 7.25 10.69 7.19
N ARG A 38 6.81 10.21 8.36
CA ARG A 38 7.70 9.87 9.48
C ARG A 38 8.40 8.53 9.28
N ILE A 39 7.67 7.52 8.80
CA ILE A 39 8.16 6.15 8.59
C ILE A 39 9.15 6.11 7.43
N ARG A 40 8.91 6.85 6.33
CA ARG A 40 9.83 6.87 5.18
C ARG A 40 11.28 7.18 5.53
N ARG A 41 11.53 8.02 6.53
CA ARG A 41 12.88 8.35 7.00
C ARG A 41 13.62 7.19 7.68
N HIS A 42 12.85 6.22 8.18
CA HIS A 42 13.34 5.05 8.90
C HIS A 42 13.31 3.77 8.04
N LEU A 43 12.72 3.84 6.84
CA LEU A 43 12.81 2.75 5.88
C LEU A 43 14.29 2.63 5.45
N LYS A 44 14.84 1.43 5.57
CA LYS A 44 16.21 1.13 5.12
C LYS A 44 16.35 1.49 3.65
N GLN A 45 17.52 1.99 3.25
CA GLN A 45 17.85 2.09 1.85
C GLN A 45 17.79 0.70 1.22
N THR A 46 17.07 0.63 0.11
CA THR A 46 16.84 -0.62 -0.64
C THR A 46 18.14 -1.05 -1.29
N ASN A 47 18.38 -2.37 -1.32
CA ASN A 47 19.60 -2.96 -1.85
C ASN A 47 19.80 -2.68 -3.36
N ASN A 48 21.01 -2.90 -3.90
CA ASN A 48 21.37 -2.66 -5.30
C ASN A 48 20.59 -3.51 -6.32
N SER A 49 19.82 -4.49 -5.87
CA SER A 49 19.00 -5.36 -6.71
C SER A 49 17.54 -5.30 -6.28
N TRP A 50 16.66 -5.00 -7.24
CA TRP A 50 15.22 -4.98 -7.07
C TRP A 50 14.52 -5.58 -8.28
N ARG A 51 13.27 -6.02 -8.10
CA ARG A 51 12.43 -6.61 -9.13
C ARG A 51 11.13 -5.83 -9.24
N VAL A 52 10.55 -5.84 -10.44
CA VAL A 52 9.21 -5.29 -10.67
C VAL A 52 8.22 -6.43 -10.85
N ASP A 53 7.15 -6.38 -10.08
CA ASP A 53 5.95 -7.16 -10.36
C ASP A 53 4.86 -6.28 -11.01
N GLU A 54 4.11 -6.90 -11.93
CA GLU A 54 2.88 -6.33 -12.48
C GLU A 54 1.74 -7.30 -12.13
N THR A 55 0.74 -6.81 -11.43
CA THR A 55 -0.47 -7.56 -11.10
C THR A 55 -1.71 -6.73 -11.41
N TYR A 56 -2.87 -7.38 -11.47
CA TYR A 56 -4.15 -6.70 -11.70
C TYR A 56 -5.03 -6.83 -10.46
N ILE A 57 -5.54 -5.70 -9.97
CA ILE A 57 -6.40 -5.62 -8.79
C ILE A 57 -7.71 -4.94 -9.12
N LYS A 58 -8.78 -5.30 -8.40
CA LYS A 58 -10.11 -4.70 -8.58
C LYS A 58 -10.29 -3.54 -7.59
N VAL A 59 -10.40 -2.32 -8.09
CA VAL A 59 -10.63 -1.11 -7.27
C VAL A 59 -12.00 -0.56 -7.62
N LYS A 60 -12.90 -0.49 -6.62
CA LYS A 60 -14.30 -0.04 -6.79
C LYS A 60 -15.01 -0.72 -7.99
N GLY A 61 -14.76 -2.01 -8.18
CA GLY A 61 -15.37 -2.79 -9.27
C GLY A 61 -14.62 -2.77 -10.61
N GLN A 62 -13.61 -1.90 -10.78
CA GLN A 62 -12.85 -1.79 -12.02
C GLN A 62 -11.48 -2.49 -11.90
N TRP A 63 -11.08 -3.24 -12.92
CA TRP A 63 -9.75 -3.82 -12.99
C TRP A 63 -8.70 -2.74 -13.27
N MET A 64 -7.63 -2.75 -12.49
CA MET A 64 -6.50 -1.81 -12.59
C MET A 64 -5.19 -2.58 -12.51
N TYR A 65 -4.17 -2.10 -13.22
CA TYR A 65 -2.81 -2.64 -13.20
C TYR A 65 -2.01 -1.98 -12.08
N LEU A 66 -1.49 -2.80 -11.17
CA LEU A 66 -0.62 -2.42 -10.08
C LEU A 66 0.81 -2.87 -10.42
N TYR A 67 1.69 -1.89 -10.52
CA TYR A 67 3.13 -2.08 -10.61
C TYR A 67 3.73 -1.94 -9.21
N ARG A 68 4.59 -2.88 -8.78
CA ARG A 68 5.32 -2.76 -7.52
C ARG A 68 6.80 -3.03 -7.74
N ALA A 69 7.63 -2.24 -7.09
CA ALA A 69 9.06 -2.44 -6.99
C ALA A 69 9.36 -3.03 -5.63
N VAL A 70 10.04 -4.16 -5.61
CA VAL A 70 10.39 -4.87 -4.38
C VAL A 70 11.88 -5.16 -4.41
N ASP A 71 12.58 -4.88 -3.31
CA ASP A 71 14.01 -5.18 -3.21
C ASP A 71 14.27 -6.69 -3.06
N SER A 72 15.55 -7.07 -3.03
CA SER A 72 15.96 -8.47 -2.84
C SER A 72 15.53 -9.07 -1.49
N GLU A 73 15.25 -8.26 -0.49
CA GLU A 73 14.84 -8.68 0.85
C GLU A 73 13.31 -8.75 1.01
N GLY A 74 12.55 -8.37 -0.02
CA GLY A 74 11.09 -8.36 0.00
C GLY A 74 10.47 -7.04 0.47
N ASN A 75 11.27 -5.99 0.70
CA ASN A 75 10.75 -4.68 1.06
C ASN A 75 10.17 -3.97 -0.16
N THR A 76 8.98 -3.39 -0.01
CA THR A 76 8.36 -2.60 -1.09
C THR A 76 9.03 -1.24 -1.19
N ILE A 77 9.56 -0.93 -2.37
CA ILE A 77 10.24 0.34 -2.69
C ILE A 77 9.22 1.39 -3.10
N ASP A 78 8.40 1.06 -4.10
CA ASP A 78 7.35 1.94 -4.59
C ASP A 78 6.26 1.12 -5.31
N PHE A 79 5.11 1.75 -5.51
CA PHE A 79 4.02 1.18 -6.28
C PHE A 79 3.35 2.24 -7.15
N TYR A 80 2.77 1.79 -8.26
CA TYR A 80 2.03 2.64 -9.19
C TYR A 80 0.80 1.93 -9.72
N LEU A 81 -0.34 2.62 -9.67
CA LEU A 81 -1.63 2.09 -10.11
C LEU A 81 -2.07 2.78 -11.40
N SER A 82 -2.43 1.98 -12.41
CA SER A 82 -2.85 2.45 -13.73
C SER A 82 -4.14 1.76 -14.17
N LYS A 83 -5.02 2.49 -14.86
CA LYS A 83 -6.22 1.90 -15.49
C LYS A 83 -5.88 1.01 -16.69
N SER A 84 -4.73 1.23 -17.32
CA SER A 84 -4.31 0.54 -18.54
C SER A 84 -2.87 0.07 -18.46
N ARG A 85 -2.62 -1.13 -18.97
CA ARG A 85 -1.26 -1.66 -19.19
C ARG A 85 -0.63 -0.93 -20.36
N ASN A 86 0.27 0.00 -20.09
CA ASN A 86 0.95 0.72 -21.17
C ASN A 86 2.40 1.07 -20.81
N HIS A 87 3.23 1.19 -21.83
CA HIS A 87 4.66 1.50 -21.66
C HIS A 87 4.86 2.84 -20.93
N LYS A 88 3.95 3.80 -21.11
CA LYS A 88 4.06 5.14 -20.50
C LYS A 88 3.92 5.07 -18.98
N ALA A 89 3.01 4.24 -18.47
CA ALA A 89 2.81 3.98 -17.05
C ALA A 89 4.04 3.32 -16.43
N ALA A 90 4.56 2.26 -17.08
CA ALA A 90 5.81 1.63 -16.64
C ALA A 90 6.97 2.63 -16.64
N LYS A 91 7.15 3.43 -17.71
CA LYS A 91 8.20 4.45 -17.78
C LYS A 91 8.06 5.53 -16.70
N ARG A 92 6.83 5.92 -16.34
CA ARG A 92 6.59 6.86 -15.22
C ARG A 92 6.97 6.25 -13.88
N PHE A 93 6.67 4.97 -13.67
CA PHE A 93 7.05 4.24 -12.47
C PHE A 93 8.58 4.19 -12.31
N PHE A 94 9.30 3.76 -13.34
CA PHE A 94 10.78 3.72 -13.34
C PHE A 94 11.46 5.09 -13.22
N LYS A 95 10.76 6.20 -13.49
CA LYS A 95 11.29 7.56 -13.29
C LYS A 95 11.07 8.10 -11.87
N LYS A 96 10.14 7.50 -11.12
CA LYS A 96 9.74 7.93 -9.78
C LYS A 96 10.51 7.17 -8.70
N ALA A 97 10.76 5.88 -8.95
CA ALA A 97 11.68 5.05 -8.18
C ALA A 97 13.13 5.48 -8.41
#